data_AF-A0A7D5V9X1-F1
#
_entry.id   AF-A0A7D5V9X1-F1
#
_cell.length_a   1.000
_cell.length_b   1.000
_cell.length_c   1.000
_cell.angle_alpha   90.00
_cell.angle_beta   90.00
_cell.angle_gamma   90.00
#
_symmetry.space_group_name_H-M   'P 1'
#
loop_
_entity.id
_entity.type
_entity.pdbx_description
1 polymer ?
#
loop_
_entity_poly.entity_id
_entity_poly.type
_entity_poly.pdbx_seq_one_letter_code
_entity_poly.pdbx_strand_id
1 'polypeptide(L)'
;MLRGLLLALGFSAVAHAGEVKIAVASNFVAPLQQLASEFQQQTGHRLQISSGATGKLFAQISNGAPFEVFLSADDEAPAKLVAAGLARKDTLFTYATGHLVLWSSVSNTPDENTLKTNAFNKLALANPSVAPYGRAALEYLQSQGLHDRLKNKLVYGENIAQAQQFVATGNAQYGLIAASLVMRDGQFTMGNGWLIPAQYHQPIRQDAVLLNVGQGNAAATAFLQYLKSAPAQRIIRRYGYQ
;
A
#
# COMPACT_ATOMS: atom_id res chain seq x y z
N MET A 1 25.05 -51.55 -41.34
CA MET A 1 25.22 -50.60 -40.22
C MET A 1 24.10 -49.57 -40.28
N LEU A 2 23.03 -49.74 -39.50
CA LEU A 2 21.87 -48.86 -39.50
C LEU A 2 21.98 -47.92 -38.28
N ARG A 3 22.27 -46.64 -38.51
CA ARG A 3 22.33 -45.61 -37.45
C ARG A 3 20.90 -45.16 -37.14
N GLY A 4 20.39 -45.53 -35.97
CA GLY A 4 19.14 -45.02 -35.42
C GLY A 4 19.30 -43.58 -34.94
N LEU A 5 18.51 -42.67 -35.50
CA LEU A 5 18.42 -41.27 -35.10
C LEU A 5 17.38 -41.17 -33.98
N LEU A 6 17.83 -40.95 -32.74
CA LEU A 6 16.97 -40.66 -31.59
C LEU A 6 16.52 -39.20 -31.66
N LEU A 7 15.23 -38.98 -31.94
CA LEU A 7 14.59 -37.68 -31.85
C LEU A 7 14.24 -37.40 -30.38
N ALA A 8 14.98 -36.49 -29.74
CA ALA A 8 14.63 -35.97 -28.41
C ALA A 8 13.51 -34.93 -28.55
N LEU A 9 12.28 -35.32 -28.23
CA LEU A 9 11.14 -34.41 -28.06
C LEU A 9 11.32 -33.64 -26.75
N GLY A 10 11.84 -32.42 -26.84
CA GLY A 10 11.88 -31.48 -25.72
C GLY A 10 10.45 -31.07 -25.34
N PHE A 11 9.98 -31.53 -24.18
CA PHE A 11 8.79 -31.01 -23.52
C PHE A 11 9.09 -29.57 -23.05
N SER A 12 8.81 -28.59 -23.90
CA SER A 12 8.70 -27.20 -23.45
C SER A 12 7.45 -27.09 -22.59
N ALA A 13 7.62 -27.03 -21.27
CA ALA A 13 6.52 -26.70 -20.37
C ALA A 13 5.95 -25.35 -20.80
N VAL A 14 4.73 -25.36 -21.34
CA VAL A 14 4.00 -24.14 -21.69
C VAL A 14 3.70 -23.45 -20.35
N ALA A 15 4.49 -22.43 -20.01
CA ALA A 15 4.22 -21.61 -18.84
C ALA A 15 2.87 -20.90 -19.06
N HIS A 16 1.82 -21.37 -18.40
CA HIS A 16 0.50 -20.75 -18.48
C HIS A 16 0.51 -19.42 -17.71
N ALA A 17 0.51 -18.32 -18.47
CA ALA A 17 0.34 -16.98 -17.95
C ALA A 17 -1.08 -16.81 -17.35
N GLY A 18 -1.20 -16.99 -16.03
CA GLY A 18 -2.40 -16.66 -15.25
C GLY A 18 -2.53 -15.17 -14.90
N GLU A 19 -3.75 -14.75 -14.55
CA GLU A 19 -4.06 -13.41 -14.02
C GLU A 19 -4.43 -13.51 -12.53
N VAL A 20 -4.14 -12.47 -11.75
CA VAL A 20 -4.42 -12.41 -10.31
C VAL A 20 -5.18 -11.14 -9.96
N LYS A 21 -6.34 -11.26 -9.31
CA LYS A 21 -7.12 -10.13 -8.80
C LYS A 21 -6.59 -9.67 -7.44
N ILE A 22 -5.92 -8.52 -7.43
CA ILE A 22 -5.33 -7.92 -6.23
C ILE A 22 -6.24 -6.82 -5.69
N ALA A 23 -6.61 -6.91 -4.40
CA ALA A 23 -7.09 -5.77 -3.63
C ALA A 23 -5.89 -5.13 -2.91
N VAL A 24 -5.66 -3.82 -3.10
CA VAL A 24 -4.50 -3.11 -2.52
C VAL A 24 -4.90 -1.79 -1.88
N ALA A 25 -4.37 -1.52 -0.69
CA ALA A 25 -4.50 -0.22 -0.05
C ALA A 25 -3.87 0.89 -0.92
N SER A 26 -4.55 2.03 -1.05
CA SER A 26 -4.17 3.07 -2.04
C SER A 26 -2.73 3.62 -1.87
N ASN A 27 -2.11 3.55 -0.70
CA ASN A 27 -0.71 3.97 -0.50
C ASN A 27 0.31 3.08 -1.24
N PHE A 28 -0.05 1.83 -1.57
CA PHE A 28 0.87 0.86 -2.16
C PHE A 28 0.68 0.67 -3.68
N VAL A 29 -0.19 1.46 -4.32
CA VAL A 29 -0.51 1.33 -5.76
C VAL A 29 0.72 1.55 -6.64
N ALA A 30 1.47 2.65 -6.46
CA ALA A 30 2.64 2.94 -7.29
C ALA A 30 3.76 1.87 -7.15
N PRO A 31 4.15 1.44 -5.93
CA PRO A 31 5.04 0.28 -5.77
C PRO A 31 4.49 -0.98 -6.44
N LEU A 32 3.19 -1.27 -6.28
CA LEU A 32 2.58 -2.46 -6.85
C LEU A 32 2.56 -2.44 -8.38
N GLN A 33 2.38 -1.29 -9.01
CA GLN A 33 2.46 -1.16 -10.47
C GLN A 33 3.85 -1.49 -11.00
N GLN A 34 4.90 -1.03 -10.31
CA GLN A 34 6.27 -1.39 -10.68
C GLN A 34 6.55 -2.88 -10.44
N LEU A 35 6.11 -3.40 -9.28
CA LEU A 35 6.18 -4.84 -8.97
C LEU A 35 5.45 -5.69 -10.02
N ALA A 36 4.28 -5.25 -10.48
CA ALA A 36 3.48 -5.92 -11.48
C ALA A 36 4.22 -6.03 -12.82
N SER A 37 4.89 -4.94 -13.23
CA SER A 37 5.69 -4.93 -14.46
C SER A 37 6.84 -5.93 -14.39
N GLU A 38 7.62 -5.92 -13.31
CA GLU A 38 8.74 -6.85 -13.13
C GLU A 38 8.26 -8.31 -12.96
N PHE A 39 7.18 -8.54 -12.22
CA PHE A 39 6.59 -9.86 -12.05
C PHE A 39 6.09 -10.44 -13.38
N GLN A 40 5.44 -9.61 -14.20
CA GLN A 40 4.97 -10.01 -15.53
C GLN A 40 6.13 -10.33 -16.47
N GLN A 41 7.20 -9.55 -16.44
CA GLN A 41 8.40 -9.84 -17.25
C GLN A 41 9.06 -11.17 -16.86
N GLN A 42 9.09 -11.49 -15.57
CA GLN A 42 9.75 -12.70 -15.07
C GLN A 42 8.91 -13.96 -15.25
N THR A 43 7.58 -13.86 -15.17
CA THR A 43 6.70 -15.03 -15.06
C THR A 43 5.64 -15.13 -16.16
N GLY A 44 5.38 -14.05 -16.88
CA GLY A 44 4.24 -13.90 -17.79
C GLY A 44 2.90 -13.63 -17.08
N HIS A 45 2.82 -13.78 -15.75
CA HIS A 45 1.59 -13.54 -14.99
C HIS A 45 1.23 -12.06 -14.92
N ARG A 46 -0.08 -11.76 -14.84
CA ARG A 46 -0.58 -10.37 -14.78
C ARG A 46 -1.34 -10.11 -13.50
N LEU A 47 -1.22 -8.88 -12.98
CA LEU A 47 -1.97 -8.43 -11.82
C LEU A 47 -3.12 -7.52 -12.27
N GLN A 48 -4.35 -7.89 -11.93
CA GLN A 48 -5.52 -7.02 -12.02
C GLN A 48 -5.67 -6.27 -10.70
N ILE A 49 -5.31 -4.99 -10.67
CA ILE A 49 -5.20 -4.21 -9.44
C ILE A 49 -6.49 -3.43 -9.20
N SER A 50 -7.12 -3.64 -8.04
CA SER A 50 -8.20 -2.83 -7.50
C SER A 50 -7.73 -2.15 -6.21
N SER A 51 -7.91 -0.83 -6.12
CA SER A 51 -7.39 -0.05 -4.99
C SER A 51 -8.46 0.68 -4.20
N GLY A 52 -8.19 0.91 -2.92
CA GLY A 52 -9.10 1.62 -2.02
C GLY A 52 -8.58 1.77 -0.60
N ALA A 53 -9.42 2.28 0.29
CA ALA A 53 -9.15 2.24 1.73
C ALA A 53 -9.20 0.79 2.25
N THR A 54 -8.27 0.46 3.14
CA THR A 54 -8.17 -0.86 3.77
C THR A 54 -9.48 -1.38 4.33
N GLY A 55 -10.19 -0.60 5.14
CA GLY A 55 -11.47 -1.00 5.71
C GLY A 55 -12.57 -1.24 4.66
N LYS A 56 -12.55 -0.48 3.56
CA LYS A 56 -13.51 -0.68 2.45
C LYS A 56 -13.20 -1.97 1.67
N LEU A 57 -11.93 -2.23 1.37
CA LEU A 57 -11.51 -3.47 0.72
C LEU A 57 -11.78 -4.68 1.61
N PHE A 58 -11.49 -4.58 2.91
CA PHE A 58 -11.84 -5.59 3.90
C PHE A 58 -13.34 -5.90 3.89
N ALA A 59 -14.20 -4.88 3.89
CA ALA A 59 -15.65 -5.06 3.81
C ALA A 59 -16.08 -5.73 2.49
N GLN A 60 -15.50 -5.32 1.36
CA GLN A 60 -15.76 -5.96 0.06
C GLN A 60 -15.39 -7.44 0.06
N ILE A 61 -14.20 -7.79 0.56
CA ILE A 61 -13.72 -9.18 0.66
C ILE A 61 -14.64 -9.98 1.59
N SER A 62 -15.00 -9.42 2.74
CA SER A 62 -15.92 -10.05 3.70
C SER A 62 -17.30 -10.31 3.10
N ASN A 63 -17.73 -9.47 2.15
CA ASN A 63 -18.98 -9.60 1.41
C ASN A 63 -18.85 -10.40 0.10
N GLY A 64 -17.74 -11.13 -0.10
CA GLY A 64 -17.59 -12.05 -1.23
C GLY A 64 -17.04 -11.45 -2.52
N ALA A 65 -16.44 -10.25 -2.48
CA ALA A 65 -15.72 -9.73 -3.64
C ALA A 65 -14.61 -10.71 -4.06
N PRO A 66 -14.48 -11.04 -5.36
CA PRO A 66 -13.65 -12.16 -5.83
C PRO A 66 -12.17 -11.77 -5.98
N PHE A 67 -11.60 -11.16 -4.95
CA PHE A 67 -10.16 -10.89 -4.87
C PHE A 67 -9.41 -12.14 -4.44
N GLU A 68 -8.19 -12.29 -4.92
CA GLU A 68 -7.35 -13.47 -4.70
C GLU A 68 -6.20 -13.17 -3.73
N VAL A 69 -5.70 -11.95 -3.75
CA VAL A 69 -4.70 -11.45 -2.80
C VAL A 69 -5.16 -10.12 -2.24
N PHE A 70 -4.98 -9.94 -0.94
CA PHE A 70 -5.18 -8.67 -0.26
C PHE A 70 -3.87 -8.12 0.27
N LEU A 71 -3.54 -6.89 -0.13
CA LEU A 71 -2.42 -6.11 0.37
C LEU A 71 -2.98 -4.94 1.18
N SER A 72 -3.01 -5.12 2.50
CA SER A 72 -3.54 -4.12 3.43
C SER A 72 -2.50 -3.04 3.77
N ALA A 73 -2.96 -1.94 4.38
CA ALA A 73 -2.11 -0.93 5.00
C ALA A 73 -2.07 -1.05 6.54
N ASP A 74 -2.65 -2.12 7.08
CA ASP A 74 -2.54 -2.58 8.47
C ASP A 74 -2.28 -4.09 8.51
N ASP A 75 -1.93 -4.61 9.68
CA ASP A 75 -1.85 -6.04 9.99
C ASP A 75 -3.19 -6.60 10.51
N GLU A 76 -4.04 -5.74 11.09
CA GLU A 76 -5.33 -6.13 11.65
C GLU A 76 -6.33 -6.69 10.62
N ALA A 77 -6.53 -6.03 9.47
CA ALA A 77 -7.57 -6.44 8.53
C ALA A 77 -7.28 -7.82 7.91
N PRO A 78 -6.06 -8.12 7.42
CA PRO A 78 -5.69 -9.47 7.00
C PRO A 78 -5.83 -10.51 8.12
N ALA A 79 -5.41 -10.19 9.34
CA ALA A 79 -5.57 -11.10 10.48
C ALA A 79 -7.05 -11.41 10.79
N LYS A 80 -7.94 -10.43 10.69
CA LYS A 80 -9.40 -10.62 10.85
C LYS A 80 -9.99 -11.50 9.74
N LEU A 81 -9.54 -11.36 8.49
CA LEU A 81 -9.96 -12.25 7.39
C LEU A 81 -9.50 -13.69 7.61
N VAL A 82 -8.29 -13.89 8.13
CA VAL A 82 -7.79 -15.21 8.52
C VAL A 82 -8.65 -15.80 9.65
N ALA A 83 -8.94 -15.02 10.69
CA ALA A 83 -9.77 -15.46 11.81
C ALA A 83 -11.21 -15.81 11.38
N ALA A 84 -11.75 -15.10 10.40
CA ALA A 84 -13.05 -15.39 9.79
C ALA A 84 -13.02 -16.58 8.80
N GLY A 85 -11.87 -17.22 8.59
CA GLY A 85 -11.73 -18.34 7.66
C GLY A 85 -11.81 -17.95 6.19
N LEU A 86 -11.66 -16.65 5.85
CA LEU A 86 -11.72 -16.13 4.47
C LEU A 86 -10.35 -16.05 3.79
N ALA A 87 -9.27 -16.25 4.55
CA ALA A 87 -7.91 -16.14 4.08
C ALA A 87 -6.99 -17.22 4.68
N ARG A 88 -5.88 -17.50 4.00
CA ARG A 88 -4.92 -18.54 4.36
C ARG A 88 -3.92 -18.05 5.41
N LYS A 89 -4.02 -18.57 6.65
CA LYS A 89 -3.13 -18.21 7.77
C LYS A 89 -1.64 -18.37 7.44
N ASP A 90 -1.28 -19.44 6.74
CA ASP A 90 0.09 -19.77 6.34
C ASP A 90 0.70 -18.81 5.31
N THR A 91 -0.15 -17.97 4.71
CA THR A 91 0.27 -16.95 3.73
C THR A 91 0.29 -15.54 4.29
N LEU A 92 -0.14 -15.32 5.54
CA LEU A 92 -0.17 -14.01 6.18
C LEU A 92 1.26 -13.56 6.54
N PHE A 93 1.67 -12.39 6.09
CA PHE A 93 2.94 -11.78 6.49
C PHE A 93 2.96 -10.27 6.27
N THR A 94 3.78 -9.57 7.06
CA THR A 94 4.10 -8.15 6.85
C THR A 94 5.05 -7.98 5.66
N TYR A 95 4.61 -7.26 4.63
CA TYR A 95 5.40 -7.03 3.41
C TYR A 95 6.12 -5.67 3.39
N ALA A 96 5.67 -4.72 4.23
CA ALA A 96 6.23 -3.39 4.34
C ALA A 96 5.82 -2.73 5.68
N THR A 97 6.61 -1.78 6.15
CA THR A 97 6.20 -0.81 7.18
C THR A 97 6.23 0.60 6.60
N GLY A 98 5.12 1.32 6.72
CA GLY A 98 4.93 2.66 6.16
C GLY A 98 5.42 3.80 7.04
N HIS A 99 5.64 4.96 6.42
CA HIS A 99 5.95 6.22 7.10
C HIS A 99 4.90 7.29 6.80
N LEU A 100 4.49 7.99 7.86
CA LEU A 100 3.63 9.16 7.77
C LEU A 100 4.49 10.40 7.46
N VAL A 101 3.99 11.26 6.57
CA VAL A 101 4.67 12.50 6.19
C VAL A 101 3.68 13.66 6.29
N LEU A 102 4.12 14.80 6.82
CA LEU A 102 3.45 16.07 6.60
C LEU A 102 3.93 16.63 5.26
N TRP A 103 3.06 16.74 4.28
CA TRP A 103 3.42 17.11 2.90
C TRP A 103 2.71 18.39 2.44
N SER A 104 3.39 19.15 1.58
CA SER A 104 2.80 20.23 0.78
C SER A 104 3.18 20.06 -0.69
N SER A 105 2.26 20.42 -1.59
CA SER A 105 2.48 20.38 -3.05
C SER A 105 3.33 21.56 -3.56
N VAL A 106 3.45 22.63 -2.77
CA VAL A 106 4.26 23.82 -3.08
C VAL A 106 5.63 23.74 -2.41
N SER A 107 6.56 24.61 -2.80
CA SER A 107 7.97 24.56 -2.40
C SER A 107 8.24 24.80 -0.91
N ASN A 108 7.33 25.42 -0.16
CA ASN A 108 7.50 25.61 1.28
C ASN A 108 7.55 24.26 1.99
N THR A 109 8.73 23.93 2.53
CA THR A 109 8.96 22.68 3.24
C THR A 109 8.32 22.77 4.63
N PRO A 110 7.31 21.95 4.94
CA PRO A 110 6.77 21.89 6.29
C PRO A 110 7.79 21.25 7.24
N ASP A 111 7.59 21.47 8.53
CA ASP A 111 8.41 20.98 9.63
C ASP A 111 7.54 20.63 10.85
N GLU A 112 8.18 20.29 11.97
CA GLU A 112 7.52 19.95 13.24
C GLU A 112 6.67 21.08 13.85
N ASN A 113 6.93 22.34 13.48
CA ASN A 113 6.25 23.50 14.05
C ASN A 113 5.15 24.03 13.14
N THR A 114 5.17 23.65 11.86
CA THR A 114 4.23 24.10 10.83
C THR A 114 2.77 24.01 11.29
N LEU A 115 2.34 22.87 11.83
CA LEU A 115 0.96 22.72 12.31
C LEU A 115 0.67 23.48 13.60
N LYS A 116 1.69 23.70 14.46
CA LYS A 116 1.55 24.42 15.73
C LYS A 116 1.27 25.90 15.53
N THR A 117 1.77 26.48 14.43
CA THR A 117 1.49 27.88 14.05
C THR A 117 0.00 28.11 13.79
N ASN A 118 -0.74 27.08 13.39
CA ASN A 118 -2.11 27.18 12.92
C ASN A 118 -2.29 28.21 11.77
N ALA A 119 -1.22 28.58 11.06
CA ALA A 119 -1.22 29.58 10.00
C ALA A 119 -1.40 28.95 8.61
N PHE A 120 -2.45 28.14 8.46
CA PHE A 120 -2.79 27.44 7.22
C PHE A 120 -4.31 27.30 7.07
N ASN A 121 -4.78 27.04 5.85
CA ASN A 121 -6.22 26.92 5.57
C ASN A 121 -6.78 25.54 6.01
N LYS A 122 -6.43 24.48 5.28
CA LYS A 122 -6.90 23.10 5.54
C LYS A 122 -5.75 22.11 5.62
N LEU A 123 -5.94 21.08 6.44
CA LEU A 123 -5.07 19.91 6.60
C LEU A 123 -5.82 18.66 6.14
N ALA A 124 -5.33 17.98 5.11
CA ALA A 124 -5.92 16.77 4.58
C ALA A 124 -5.45 15.51 5.31
N LEU A 125 -6.39 14.64 5.66
CA LEU A 125 -6.15 13.33 6.26
C LEU A 125 -6.97 12.29 5.48
N ALA A 126 -6.53 11.04 5.49
CA ALA A 126 -7.44 9.94 5.13
C ALA A 126 -8.46 9.72 6.27
N ASN A 127 -9.65 9.21 5.95
CA ASN A 127 -10.67 8.91 6.95
C ASN A 127 -10.16 7.84 7.94
N PRO A 128 -9.95 8.17 9.23
CA PRO A 128 -9.35 7.26 10.20
C PRO A 128 -10.20 6.01 10.48
N SER A 129 -11.50 6.03 10.22
CA SER A 129 -12.35 4.85 10.45
C SER A 129 -12.07 3.70 9.49
N VAL A 130 -11.49 3.99 8.32
CA VAL A 130 -11.25 3.00 7.25
C VAL A 130 -9.82 2.98 6.72
N ALA A 131 -9.02 3.99 7.00
CA ALA A 131 -7.67 4.13 6.47
C ALA A 131 -6.61 4.15 7.59
N PRO A 132 -5.66 3.20 7.62
CA PRO A 132 -4.59 3.14 8.63
C PRO A 132 -3.74 4.42 8.72
N TYR A 133 -3.41 5.05 7.59
CA TYR A 133 -2.71 6.34 7.58
C TYR A 133 -3.55 7.48 8.17
N GLY A 134 -4.88 7.40 8.09
CA GLY A 134 -5.78 8.34 8.77
C GLY A 134 -5.72 8.18 10.28
N ARG A 135 -5.66 6.93 10.78
CA ARG A 135 -5.46 6.64 12.21
C ARG A 135 -4.12 7.15 12.70
N ALA A 136 -3.03 6.84 11.99
CA ALA A 136 -1.69 7.33 12.34
C ALA A 136 -1.62 8.87 12.34
N ALA A 137 -2.28 9.54 11.38
CA ALA A 137 -2.38 11.00 11.38
C ALA A 137 -3.12 11.54 12.60
N LEU A 138 -4.21 10.89 13.01
CA LEU A 138 -4.96 11.27 14.21
C LEU A 138 -4.14 11.05 15.49
N GLU A 139 -3.44 9.91 15.61
CA GLU A 139 -2.53 9.61 16.72
C GLU A 139 -1.42 10.67 16.84
N TYR A 140 -0.81 11.06 15.71
CA TYR A 140 0.15 12.14 15.67
C TYR A 140 -0.46 13.46 16.17
N LEU A 141 -1.62 13.88 15.64
CA LEU A 141 -2.27 15.12 16.07
C LEU A 141 -2.65 15.11 17.56
N GLN A 142 -3.06 13.95 18.10
CA GLN A 142 -3.38 13.79 19.51
C GLN A 142 -2.13 13.86 20.39
N SER A 143 -1.05 13.17 20.02
CA SER A 143 0.22 13.19 20.76
C SER A 143 0.83 14.60 20.83
N GLN A 144 0.55 15.44 19.84
CA GLN A 144 0.98 16.84 19.80
C GLN A 144 -0.01 17.82 20.45
N GLY A 145 -1.16 17.35 20.97
CA GLY A 145 -2.21 18.23 21.49
C GLY A 145 -2.83 19.17 20.44
N LEU A 146 -2.76 18.79 19.16
CA LEU A 146 -3.20 19.61 18.02
C LEU A 146 -4.61 19.25 17.53
N HIS A 147 -5.11 18.05 17.82
CA HIS A 147 -6.36 17.55 17.25
C HIS A 147 -7.55 18.51 17.48
N ASP A 148 -7.85 18.87 18.73
CA ASP A 148 -8.98 19.76 19.05
C ASP A 148 -8.80 21.18 18.50
N ARG A 149 -7.55 21.68 18.49
CA ARG A 149 -7.21 23.00 17.97
C ARG A 149 -7.40 23.10 16.45
N LEU A 150 -7.16 22.01 15.74
CA LEU A 150 -7.18 21.95 14.28
C LEU A 150 -8.47 21.35 13.71
N LYS A 151 -9.41 20.87 14.54
CA LYS A 151 -10.63 20.16 14.11
C LYS A 151 -11.40 20.83 12.96
N ASN A 152 -11.54 22.16 12.97
CA ASN A 152 -12.27 22.92 11.95
C ASN A 152 -11.49 23.08 10.63
N LYS A 153 -10.21 22.70 10.62
CA LYS A 153 -9.31 22.74 9.45
C LYS A 153 -9.07 21.36 8.85
N LEU A 154 -9.50 20.29 9.51
CA LEU A 154 -9.33 18.93 9.01
C LEU A 154 -10.30 18.69 7.84
N VAL A 155 -9.78 18.13 6.77
CA VAL A 155 -10.58 17.62 5.64
C VAL A 155 -10.22 16.17 5.41
N TYR A 156 -11.23 15.31 5.29
CA TYR A 156 -11.03 13.87 5.21
C TYR A 156 -11.26 13.37 3.79
N GLY A 157 -10.25 12.72 3.22
CA GLY A 157 -10.41 11.90 2.02
C GLY A 157 -10.89 10.50 2.38
N GLU A 158 -11.65 9.87 1.49
CA GLU A 158 -12.13 8.49 1.60
C GLU A 158 -11.00 7.48 1.73
N ASN A 159 -9.81 7.80 1.23
CA ASN A 159 -8.58 7.04 1.36
C ASN A 159 -7.36 7.98 1.30
N ILE A 160 -6.17 7.42 1.45
CA ILE A 160 -4.90 8.15 1.48
C ILE A 160 -4.53 8.82 0.15
N ALA A 161 -4.92 8.24 -0.99
CA ALA A 161 -4.70 8.86 -2.30
C ALA A 161 -5.57 10.10 -2.47
N GLN A 162 -6.83 10.07 -2.00
CA GLN A 162 -7.69 11.25 -2.05
C GLN A 162 -7.21 12.36 -1.10
N ALA A 163 -6.68 12.00 0.08
CA ALA A 163 -6.06 12.98 0.97
C ALA A 163 -4.85 13.68 0.32
N GLN A 164 -3.99 12.92 -0.37
CA GLN A 164 -2.90 13.49 -1.18
C GLN A 164 -3.42 14.35 -2.32
N GLN A 165 -4.48 13.92 -3.01
CA GLN A 165 -5.09 14.67 -4.10
C GLN A 165 -5.61 16.04 -3.63
N PHE A 166 -6.24 16.12 -2.45
CA PHE A 166 -6.69 17.42 -1.91
C PHE A 166 -5.55 18.42 -1.75
N VAL A 167 -4.35 17.95 -1.37
CA VAL A 167 -3.17 18.81 -1.26
C VAL A 167 -2.59 19.13 -2.65
N ALA A 168 -2.53 18.14 -3.53
CA ALA A 168 -2.02 18.31 -4.89
C ALA A 168 -2.86 19.32 -5.71
N THR A 169 -4.17 19.39 -5.47
CA THR A 169 -5.07 20.33 -6.16
C THR A 169 -5.27 21.65 -5.40
N GLY A 170 -4.59 21.87 -4.28
CA GLY A 170 -4.69 23.10 -3.48
C GLY A 170 -5.95 23.24 -2.63
N ASN A 171 -6.81 22.21 -2.57
CA ASN A 171 -7.98 22.18 -1.68
C ASN A 171 -7.59 22.09 -0.20
N ALA A 172 -6.38 21.56 0.07
CA ALA A 172 -5.71 21.64 1.35
C ALA A 172 -4.27 22.14 1.17
N GLN A 173 -3.76 22.87 2.16
CA GLN A 173 -2.40 23.42 2.10
C GLN A 173 -1.35 22.38 2.50
N TYR A 174 -1.73 21.51 3.44
CA TYR A 174 -0.91 20.41 3.92
C TYR A 174 -1.73 19.12 3.98
N GLY A 175 -1.05 17.99 3.98
CA GLY A 175 -1.66 16.70 4.28
C GLY A 175 -0.75 15.82 5.11
N LEU A 176 -1.35 15.05 6.01
CA LEU A 176 -0.68 13.93 6.67
C LEU A 176 -0.93 12.68 5.81
N ILE A 177 0.05 12.35 4.97
CA ILE A 177 -0.07 11.34 3.91
C ILE A 177 1.00 10.24 4.01
N ALA A 178 0.88 9.21 3.18
CA ALA A 178 1.91 8.18 3.07
C ALA A 178 3.13 8.69 2.31
N ALA A 179 4.33 8.47 2.86
CA ALA A 179 5.59 8.80 2.19
C ALA A 179 5.69 8.20 0.78
N SER A 180 5.18 6.99 0.58
CA SER A 180 5.17 6.27 -0.70
C SER A 180 4.45 6.96 -1.85
N LEU A 181 3.57 7.92 -1.56
CA LEU A 181 2.87 8.69 -2.59
C LEU A 181 3.73 9.83 -3.15
N VAL A 182 4.75 10.25 -2.42
CA VAL A 182 5.51 11.48 -2.71
C VAL A 182 7.01 11.31 -2.61
N MET A 183 7.51 10.12 -2.25
CA MET A 183 8.93 9.83 -2.13
C MET A 183 9.40 8.71 -3.07
N ARG A 184 10.60 8.87 -3.58
CA ARG A 184 11.36 7.83 -4.27
C ARG A 184 12.85 7.98 -3.99
N ASP A 185 13.55 6.88 -3.74
CA ASP A 185 14.99 6.82 -3.53
C ASP A 185 15.47 7.80 -2.42
N GLY A 186 14.67 7.91 -1.35
CA GLY A 186 14.95 8.79 -0.21
C GLY A 186 14.70 10.28 -0.45
N GLN A 187 14.15 10.67 -1.61
CA GLN A 187 13.88 12.05 -1.99
C GLN A 187 12.40 12.27 -2.27
N PHE A 188 11.90 13.49 -2.08
CA PHE A 188 10.56 13.86 -2.54
C PHE A 188 10.55 13.98 -4.07
N THR A 189 9.61 13.31 -4.71
CA THR A 189 9.42 13.38 -6.18
C THR A 189 8.54 14.54 -6.59
N MET A 190 7.76 15.08 -5.66
CA MET A 190 6.90 16.24 -5.84
C MET A 190 6.70 16.95 -4.50
N GLY A 191 6.59 18.28 -4.57
CA GLY A 191 6.44 19.10 -3.37
C GLY A 191 7.58 18.89 -2.37
N ASN A 192 7.31 19.22 -1.10
CA ASN A 192 8.24 18.98 0.00
C ASN A 192 7.48 18.49 1.24
N GLY A 193 8.18 17.80 2.13
CA GLY A 193 7.55 17.26 3.33
C GLY A 193 8.50 17.02 4.48
N TRP A 194 7.91 16.72 5.63
CA TRP A 194 8.58 16.33 6.85
C TRP A 194 8.08 14.96 7.30
N LEU A 195 9.01 14.01 7.42
CA LEU A 195 8.72 12.68 7.96
C LEU A 195 8.37 12.79 9.43
N ILE A 196 7.18 12.28 9.78
CA ILE A 196 6.72 12.27 11.16
C ILE A 196 7.55 11.23 11.93
N PRO A 197 8.20 11.61 13.05
CA PRO A 197 8.92 10.65 13.88
C PRO A 197 8.02 9.51 14.38
N ALA A 198 8.52 8.29 14.28
CA ALA A 198 7.76 7.07 14.58
C ALA A 198 7.23 6.99 16.02
N GLN A 199 7.78 7.76 16.96
CA GLN A 199 7.31 7.82 18.34
C GLN A 199 5.93 8.48 18.51
N TYR A 200 5.42 9.16 17.49
CA TYR A 200 4.16 9.91 17.57
C TYR A 200 2.93 9.14 17.07
N HIS A 201 3.10 7.92 16.56
CA HIS A 201 2.00 7.06 16.12
C HIS A 201 2.43 5.59 16.20
N GLN A 202 1.49 4.67 16.16
CA GLN A 202 1.83 3.25 16.08
C GLN A 202 2.50 2.91 14.74
N PRO A 203 3.39 1.89 14.69
CA PRO A 203 3.99 1.45 13.44
C PRO A 203 2.91 1.07 12.40
N ILE A 204 3.03 1.58 11.18
CA ILE A 204 2.09 1.30 10.09
C ILE A 204 2.53 0.01 9.38
N ARG A 205 2.41 -1.13 10.08
CA ARG A 205 2.71 -2.46 9.52
C ARG A 205 1.69 -2.79 8.45
N GLN A 206 2.13 -3.37 7.34
CA GLN A 206 1.26 -3.68 6.20
C GLN A 206 1.37 -5.14 5.83
N ASP A 207 0.24 -5.84 5.89
CA ASP A 207 0.21 -7.28 5.69
C ASP A 207 -0.41 -7.67 4.34
N ALA A 208 0.14 -8.75 3.79
CA ALA A 208 -0.32 -9.44 2.61
C ALA A 208 -0.89 -10.80 3.01
N VAL A 209 -1.96 -11.23 2.33
CA VAL A 209 -2.54 -12.56 2.54
C VAL A 209 -3.18 -13.10 1.26
N LEU A 210 -3.13 -14.43 1.08
CA LEU A 210 -3.89 -15.16 0.07
C LEU A 210 -5.34 -15.35 0.55
N LEU A 211 -6.29 -14.90 -0.25
CA LEU A 211 -7.71 -15.11 0.01
C LEU A 211 -8.16 -16.48 -0.48
N ASN A 212 -9.23 -17.02 0.07
CA ASN A 212 -9.71 -18.36 -0.29
C ASN A 212 -10.00 -18.52 -1.79
N VAL A 213 -10.53 -17.47 -2.42
CA VAL A 213 -10.80 -17.43 -3.86
C VAL A 213 -9.53 -17.69 -4.68
N GLY A 214 -8.36 -17.26 -4.19
CA GLY A 214 -7.08 -17.39 -4.88
C GLY A 214 -6.33 -18.71 -4.62
N GLN A 215 -6.84 -19.63 -3.79
CA GLN A 215 -6.10 -20.83 -3.38
C GLN A 215 -5.69 -21.73 -4.56
N GLY A 216 -6.52 -21.83 -5.59
CA GLY A 216 -6.25 -22.63 -6.79
C GLY A 216 -5.41 -21.89 -7.84
N ASN A 217 -5.10 -20.61 -7.63
CA ASN A 217 -4.40 -19.79 -8.60
C ASN A 217 -2.89 -19.81 -8.32
N ALA A 218 -2.14 -20.56 -9.15
CA ALA A 218 -0.69 -20.63 -9.08
C ALA A 218 -0.03 -19.25 -9.22
N ALA A 219 -0.59 -18.34 -10.02
CA ALA A 219 -0.07 -16.98 -10.19
C ALA A 219 -0.23 -16.15 -8.90
N ALA A 220 -1.31 -16.35 -8.14
CA ALA A 220 -1.53 -15.65 -6.86
C ALA A 220 -0.49 -16.08 -5.81
N THR A 221 -0.23 -17.39 -5.73
CA THR A 221 0.80 -17.95 -4.85
C THR A 221 2.20 -17.48 -5.27
N ALA A 222 2.49 -17.50 -6.58
CA ALA A 222 3.75 -17.02 -7.12
C ALA A 222 3.96 -15.53 -6.83
N PHE A 223 2.90 -14.71 -6.90
CA PHE A 223 2.99 -13.28 -6.58
C PHE A 223 3.33 -13.05 -5.09
N LEU A 224 2.72 -13.78 -4.16
CA LEU A 224 3.06 -13.65 -2.73
C LEU A 224 4.50 -14.09 -2.43
N GLN A 225 5.00 -15.11 -3.13
CA GLN A 225 6.41 -15.50 -3.04
C GLN A 225 7.33 -14.43 -3.63
N TYR A 226 6.98 -13.88 -4.79
CA TYR A 226 7.69 -12.78 -5.42
C TYR A 226 7.76 -11.55 -4.50
N LEU A 227 6.68 -11.21 -3.81
CA LEU A 227 6.63 -10.06 -2.90
C LEU A 227 7.64 -10.16 -1.74
N LYS A 228 8.02 -11.39 -1.34
CA LYS A 228 9.06 -11.66 -0.33
C LYS A 228 10.48 -11.63 -0.91
N SER A 229 10.64 -11.62 -2.23
CA SER A 229 11.93 -11.70 -2.90
C SER A 229 12.77 -10.44 -2.72
N ALA A 230 14.10 -10.57 -2.76
CA ALA A 230 15.00 -9.42 -2.68
C ALA A 230 14.76 -8.34 -3.75
N PRO A 231 14.48 -8.68 -5.04
CA PRO A 231 14.07 -7.69 -6.04
C PRO A 231 12.83 -6.89 -5.64
N ALA A 232 11.75 -7.57 -5.24
CA ALA A 232 10.53 -6.90 -4.82
C ALA A 232 10.76 -5.98 -3.61
N GLN A 233 11.48 -6.48 -2.61
CA GLN A 233 11.81 -5.74 -1.40
C GLN A 233 12.70 -4.51 -1.69
N ARG A 234 13.58 -4.57 -2.70
CA ARG A 234 14.31 -3.39 -3.15
C ARG A 234 13.37 -2.33 -3.72
N ILE A 235 12.43 -2.71 -4.59
CA ILE A 235 11.44 -1.77 -5.16
C ILE A 235 10.65 -1.12 -4.04
N ILE A 236 10.13 -1.91 -3.10
CA ILE A 236 9.35 -1.43 -1.95
C ILE A 236 10.12 -0.36 -1.17
N ARG A 237 11.38 -0.63 -0.81
CA ARG A 237 12.22 0.35 -0.09
C ARG A 237 12.46 1.64 -0.87
N ARG A 238 12.55 1.58 -2.21
CA ARG A 238 12.69 2.81 -3.03
C ARG A 238 11.50 3.75 -2.85
N TYR A 239 10.32 3.27 -2.50
CA TYR A 239 9.16 4.11 -2.20
C TYR A 239 9.08 4.55 -0.73
N GLY A 240 10.16 4.43 0.04
CA GLY A 240 10.20 4.89 1.44
C GLY A 240 9.50 3.96 2.42
N TYR A 241 9.38 2.68 2.10
CA TYR A 241 8.97 1.65 3.06
C TYR A 241 10.19 1.01 3.74
N GLN A 242 9.97 0.43 4.92
CA GLN A 242 10.91 -0.47 5.60
C GLN A 242 10.53 -1.93 5.37
#